data_AF-M4V840-F1
#
_entry.id   AF-M4V840-F1
#
_cell.length_a   1.000
_cell.length_b   1.000
_cell.length_c   1.000
_cell.angle_alpha   90.00
_cell.angle_beta   90.00
_cell.angle_gamma   90.00
#
_symmetry.space_group_name_H-M   'P 1'
#
loop_
_entity.id
_entity.type
_entity.pdbx_description
1 polymer ?
#
loop_
_entity_poly.entity_id
_entity_poly.type
_entity_poly.pdbx_seq_one_letter_code
_entity_poly.pdbx_strand_id
1 'polypeptide(L)'
;MSFLKPHVYLLSSLLVLASCQKSNLNDLQEAQSCLNRASAAEARGCVSKISGDNSPQANSLKCAAIFISEGYGDAASFVNAIESINNNSGSCTGGCSSTINALNALNFKSADPTDPTGRATNNATATEAFNVCSLSGVKFYTQISSLFKIGTEVSMLVYKNGGPGGATPSEDEIKAQIGNMDSVQLGTVVTTTYNTACQDIEKASDATKKYCAELKSAVENPNATPQGIGDCLKEKLKDPDYICT
;
A
#
# COMPACT_ATOMS: atom_id res chain seq x y z
N MET A 1 42.13 -1.50 -74.37
CA MET A 1 42.74 -2.20 -73.21
C MET A 1 43.21 -1.14 -72.23
N SER A 2 42.40 -0.83 -71.23
CA SER A 2 42.72 0.16 -70.20
C SER A 2 42.74 -0.54 -68.84
N PHE A 3 43.92 -0.60 -68.23
CA PHE A 3 44.14 -1.10 -66.88
C PHE A 3 43.75 -0.02 -65.85
N LEU A 4 42.86 -0.35 -64.91
CA LEU A 4 42.56 0.45 -63.73
C LEU A 4 43.10 -0.27 -62.48
N LYS A 5 43.95 0.43 -61.72
CA LYS A 5 44.57 0.01 -60.45
C LYS A 5 43.56 0.02 -59.30
N PRO A 6 43.74 -0.79 -58.24
CA PRO A 6 42.98 -0.66 -57.01
C PRO A 6 43.64 0.35 -56.04
N HIS A 7 42.86 1.26 -55.48
CA HIS A 7 43.24 2.08 -54.34
C HIS A 7 42.74 1.42 -53.05
N VAL A 8 43.70 1.06 -52.20
CA VAL A 8 43.49 0.58 -50.83
C VAL A 8 43.14 1.79 -49.96
N TYR A 9 41.87 1.93 -49.60
CA TYR A 9 41.46 2.88 -48.56
C TYR A 9 41.50 2.18 -47.19
N LEU A 10 42.50 2.58 -46.41
CA LEU A 10 42.68 2.23 -45.01
C LEU A 10 41.55 2.90 -44.21
N LEU A 11 40.50 2.15 -43.88
CA LEU A 11 39.39 2.63 -43.04
C LEU A 11 39.86 2.60 -41.57
N SER A 12 40.32 3.74 -41.05
CA SER A 12 40.58 3.94 -39.63
C SER A 12 39.30 3.71 -38.84
N SER A 13 39.21 2.54 -38.20
CA SER A 13 38.18 2.20 -37.22
C SER A 13 38.32 3.13 -36.00
N LEU A 14 37.52 4.20 -35.99
CA LEU A 14 37.21 4.95 -34.78
C LEU A 14 36.59 3.98 -33.78
N LEU A 15 37.35 3.61 -32.74
CA LEU A 15 36.81 3.01 -31.52
C LEU A 15 35.84 4.01 -30.88
N VAL A 16 34.56 3.88 -31.23
CA VAL A 16 33.48 4.39 -30.39
C VAL A 16 33.48 3.52 -29.14
N LEU A 17 34.21 3.96 -28.13
CA LEU A 17 34.02 3.54 -26.75
C LEU A 17 32.58 3.89 -26.35
N ALA A 18 31.64 3.03 -26.73
CA ALA A 18 30.31 2.99 -26.17
C ALA A 18 30.50 2.65 -24.69
N SER A 19 30.62 3.68 -23.85
CA SER A 19 30.30 3.56 -22.44
C SER A 19 28.89 2.99 -22.36
N CYS A 20 28.78 1.69 -22.04
CA CYS A 20 27.55 1.08 -21.58
C CYS A 20 27.17 1.76 -20.27
N GLN A 21 26.62 2.97 -20.37
CA GLN A 21 26.03 3.68 -19.26
C GLN A 21 24.85 2.81 -18.82
N LYS A 22 25.02 2.12 -17.69
CA LYS A 22 23.99 1.28 -17.10
C LYS A 22 22.72 2.14 -16.99
N SER A 23 21.70 1.79 -17.76
CA SER A 23 20.47 2.58 -17.84
C SER A 23 19.55 2.23 -16.67
N ASN A 24 18.74 3.19 -16.22
CA ASN A 24 17.76 2.98 -15.16
C ASN A 24 16.77 1.83 -15.47
N LEU A 25 16.56 1.52 -16.76
CA LEU A 25 15.75 0.37 -17.18
C LEU A 25 16.37 -0.96 -16.75
N ASN A 26 17.70 -1.09 -16.79
CA ASN A 26 18.38 -2.29 -16.33
C ASN A 26 18.21 -2.46 -14.82
N ASP A 27 18.24 -1.38 -14.04
CA ASP A 27 18.01 -1.45 -12.58
C ASP A 27 16.57 -1.82 -12.22
N LEU A 28 15.58 -1.30 -12.96
CA LEU A 28 14.17 -1.72 -12.81
C LEU A 28 13.97 -3.20 -13.13
N GLN A 29 14.58 -3.70 -14.21
CA GLN A 29 14.50 -5.11 -14.59
C GLN A 29 15.20 -6.02 -13.59
N GLU A 30 16.38 -5.62 -13.09
CA GLU A 30 17.10 -6.35 -12.04
C GLU A 30 16.26 -6.41 -10.76
N ALA A 31 15.65 -5.29 -10.34
CA ALA A 31 14.80 -5.23 -9.17
C ALA A 31 13.58 -6.15 -9.30
N GLN A 32 12.86 -6.10 -10.43
CA GLN A 32 11.73 -7.00 -10.70
C GLN A 32 12.15 -8.48 -10.70
N SER A 33 13.27 -8.80 -11.36
CA SER A 33 13.80 -10.17 -11.42
C SER A 33 14.22 -10.70 -10.05
N CYS A 34 14.71 -9.82 -9.17
CA CYS A 34 14.98 -10.15 -7.78
C CYS A 34 13.67 -10.41 -7.02
N LEU A 35 12.70 -9.48 -7.09
CA LEU A 35 11.42 -9.60 -6.39
C LEU A 35 10.64 -10.86 -6.77
N ASN A 36 10.69 -11.27 -8.05
CA ASN A 36 10.01 -12.49 -8.52
C ASN A 36 10.47 -13.79 -7.81
N ARG A 37 11.60 -13.76 -7.11
CA ARG A 37 12.20 -14.92 -6.43
C ARG A 37 12.50 -14.65 -4.95
N ALA A 38 12.23 -13.44 -4.48
CA ALA A 38 12.61 -13.01 -3.15
C ALA A 38 11.72 -13.66 -2.09
N SER A 39 12.33 -14.11 -0.99
CA SER A 39 11.61 -14.32 0.26
C SER A 39 11.24 -12.98 0.91
N ALA A 40 10.41 -13.03 1.95
CA ALA A 40 10.07 -11.84 2.74
C ALA A 40 11.33 -11.11 3.26
N ALA A 41 12.32 -11.85 3.76
CA ALA A 41 13.56 -11.28 4.29
C ALA A 41 14.41 -10.57 3.22
N GLU A 42 14.29 -10.94 1.95
CA GLU A 42 15.13 -10.44 0.85
C GLU A 42 14.47 -9.30 0.06
N ALA A 43 13.13 -9.20 0.12
CA ALA A 43 12.36 -8.32 -0.75
C ALA A 43 12.79 -6.85 -0.70
N ARG A 44 13.03 -6.30 0.50
CA ARG A 44 13.52 -4.91 0.65
C ARG A 44 14.89 -4.69 0.00
N GLY A 45 15.75 -5.71 0.02
CA GLY A 45 17.08 -5.66 -0.60
C GLY A 45 17.01 -5.54 -2.13
N CYS A 46 16.00 -6.14 -2.75
CA CYS A 46 15.81 -6.15 -4.21
C CYS A 46 15.63 -4.76 -4.83
N VAL A 47 15.15 -3.78 -4.07
CA VAL A 47 14.88 -2.42 -4.57
C VAL A 47 15.95 -1.40 -4.18
N SER A 48 17.06 -1.84 -3.57
CA SER A 48 18.16 -0.97 -3.15
C SER A 48 18.75 -0.12 -4.29
N LYS A 49 18.89 -0.70 -5.49
CA LYS A 49 19.43 -0.02 -6.68
C LYS A 49 18.51 1.05 -7.26
N ILE A 50 17.21 0.98 -6.96
CA ILE A 50 16.19 1.94 -7.43
C ILE A 50 15.68 2.85 -6.30
N SER A 51 16.39 2.90 -5.16
CA SER A 51 15.98 3.67 -3.99
C SER A 51 15.76 5.16 -4.29
N GLY A 52 16.65 5.76 -5.09
CA GLY A 52 16.55 7.16 -5.53
C GLY A 52 15.66 7.41 -6.75
N ASP A 53 15.12 6.38 -7.40
CA ASP A 53 14.25 6.53 -8.57
C ASP A 53 12.80 6.71 -8.13
N ASN A 54 12.22 7.89 -8.38
CA ASN A 54 10.84 8.22 -8.00
C ASN A 54 9.83 8.05 -9.15
N SER A 55 10.21 7.35 -10.22
CA SER A 55 9.27 7.02 -11.30
C SER A 55 8.13 6.11 -10.79
N PRO A 56 6.94 6.16 -11.42
CA PRO A 56 5.83 5.29 -11.05
C PRO A 56 6.21 3.80 -11.05
N GLN A 57 7.03 3.37 -12.01
CA GLN A 57 7.51 2.00 -12.12
C GLN A 57 8.41 1.62 -10.94
N ALA A 58 9.36 2.48 -10.57
CA ALA A 58 10.21 2.25 -9.40
C ALA A 58 9.40 2.19 -8.11
N ASN A 59 8.43 3.10 -7.94
CA ASN A 59 7.55 3.10 -6.78
C ASN A 59 6.61 1.88 -6.72
N SER A 60 6.18 1.37 -7.88
CA SER A 60 5.44 0.11 -7.97
C SER A 60 6.27 -1.07 -7.43
N LEU A 61 7.55 -1.18 -7.82
CA LEU A 61 8.44 -2.21 -7.32
C LEU A 61 8.76 -2.04 -5.83
N LYS A 62 9.02 -0.81 -5.37
CA LYS A 62 9.24 -0.50 -3.95
C LYS A 62 8.00 -0.83 -3.10
N CYS A 63 6.80 -0.49 -3.58
CA CYS A 63 5.54 -0.85 -2.94
C CYS A 63 5.40 -2.38 -2.82
N ALA A 64 5.62 -3.12 -3.91
CA ALA A 64 5.58 -4.57 -3.88
C ALA A 64 6.62 -5.17 -2.90
N ALA A 65 7.83 -4.62 -2.85
CA ALA A 65 8.87 -5.04 -1.93
C ALA A 65 8.46 -4.89 -0.45
N ILE A 66 7.73 -3.82 -0.11
CA ILE A 66 7.18 -3.62 1.24
C ILE A 66 6.19 -4.74 1.58
N PHE A 67 5.21 -4.99 0.73
CA PHE A 67 4.22 -6.05 0.96
C PHE A 67 4.84 -7.45 1.03
N ILE A 68 5.74 -7.79 0.10
CA ILE A 68 6.45 -9.08 0.13
C ILE A 68 7.23 -9.21 1.43
N SER A 69 7.91 -8.15 1.89
CA SER A 69 8.68 -8.20 3.15
C SER A 69 7.82 -8.44 4.39
N GLU A 70 6.54 -8.12 4.30
CA GLU A 70 5.55 -8.28 5.37
C GLU A 70 4.75 -9.58 5.23
N GLY A 71 5.15 -10.46 4.30
CA GLY A 71 4.50 -11.75 4.07
C GLY A 71 3.32 -11.70 3.09
N TYR A 72 3.06 -10.55 2.46
CA TYR A 72 2.00 -10.37 1.45
C TYR A 72 2.54 -10.48 0.02
N GLY A 73 3.46 -11.44 -0.20
CA GLY A 73 4.16 -11.59 -1.48
C GLY A 73 3.50 -12.53 -2.49
N ASP A 74 2.52 -13.30 -2.06
CA ASP A 74 1.76 -14.20 -2.93
C ASP A 74 0.25 -13.89 -2.89
N ALA A 75 -0.47 -14.37 -3.91
CA ALA A 75 -1.91 -14.18 -4.00
C ALA A 75 -2.64 -14.87 -2.84
N ALA A 76 -2.09 -15.96 -2.29
CA ALA A 76 -2.70 -16.67 -1.18
C ALA A 76 -2.66 -15.85 0.12
N SER A 77 -1.64 -15.02 0.36
CA SER A 77 -1.59 -14.12 1.51
C SER A 77 -2.70 -13.07 1.48
N PHE A 78 -2.98 -12.50 0.31
CA PHE A 78 -4.11 -11.58 0.15
C PHE A 78 -5.45 -12.31 0.22
N VAL A 79 -5.56 -13.49 -0.40
CA VAL A 79 -6.78 -14.31 -0.34
C VAL A 79 -7.05 -14.77 1.09
N ASN A 80 -6.07 -15.24 1.85
CA ASN A 80 -6.20 -15.63 3.25
C ASN A 80 -6.59 -14.42 4.12
N ALA A 81 -6.00 -13.25 3.86
CA ALA A 81 -6.40 -12.02 4.54
C ALA A 81 -7.86 -11.65 4.23
N ILE A 82 -8.31 -11.83 2.98
CA ILE A 82 -9.70 -11.59 2.54
C ILE A 82 -10.66 -12.69 3.03
N GLU A 83 -10.27 -13.95 3.04
CA GLU A 83 -11.05 -15.08 3.56
C GLU A 83 -11.23 -14.95 5.06
N SER A 84 -10.24 -14.40 5.78
CA SER A 84 -10.37 -14.04 7.19
C SER A 84 -11.45 -12.96 7.42
N ILE A 85 -11.74 -12.12 6.41
CA ILE A 85 -12.87 -11.17 6.43
C ILE A 85 -14.21 -11.91 6.32
N ASN A 86 -14.28 -12.93 5.46
CA ASN A 86 -15.49 -13.69 5.18
C ASN A 86 -15.81 -14.75 6.27
N ASN A 87 -14.79 -15.32 6.91
CA ASN A 87 -14.92 -16.45 7.84
C ASN A 87 -15.02 -16.02 9.32
N ASN A 88 -14.68 -14.77 9.69
CA ASN A 88 -14.93 -14.21 11.03
C ASN A 88 -16.35 -13.62 11.17
N SER A 89 -17.36 -14.35 10.70
CA SER A 89 -18.77 -14.09 11.00
C SER A 89 -19.20 -14.65 12.37
N GLY A 90 -18.25 -15.16 13.17
CA GLY A 90 -18.47 -15.74 14.48
C GLY A 90 -18.35 -14.73 15.63
N SER A 91 -19.47 -14.48 16.30
CA SER A 91 -19.61 -13.85 17.63
C SER A 91 -19.76 -12.33 17.77
N CYS A 92 -20.16 -11.59 16.74
CA CYS A 92 -20.68 -10.23 16.98
C CYS A 92 -22.22 -10.26 17.10
N THR A 93 -22.75 -9.84 18.25
CA THR A 93 -24.18 -9.54 18.43
C THR A 93 -24.42 -8.08 18.08
N GLY A 94 -24.93 -7.82 16.87
CA GLY A 94 -25.30 -6.49 16.38
C GLY A 94 -24.37 -5.96 15.29
N GLY A 95 -24.78 -6.10 14.02
CA GLY A 95 -24.25 -5.34 12.89
C GLY A 95 -22.72 -5.33 12.73
N CYS A 96 -22.12 -6.49 12.47
CA CYS A 96 -20.66 -6.56 12.24
C CYS A 96 -20.30 -5.82 10.95
N SER A 97 -19.31 -4.93 11.02
CA SER A 97 -18.82 -4.22 9.83
C SER A 97 -17.75 -5.08 9.17
N SER A 98 -18.02 -5.59 7.96
CA SER A 98 -17.03 -6.33 7.15
C SER A 98 -15.74 -5.53 6.95
N THR A 99 -15.83 -4.20 6.99
CA THR A 99 -14.69 -3.29 6.96
C THR A 99 -13.80 -3.41 8.19
N ILE A 100 -14.35 -3.60 9.40
CA ILE A 100 -13.54 -3.73 10.61
C ILE A 100 -12.76 -5.05 10.60
N ASN A 101 -13.39 -6.14 10.16
CA ASN A 101 -12.70 -7.42 9.97
C ASN A 101 -11.59 -7.31 8.91
N ALA A 102 -11.82 -6.54 7.84
CA ALA A 102 -10.79 -6.22 6.85
C ALA A 102 -9.61 -5.47 7.48
N LEU A 103 -9.85 -4.41 8.24
CA LEU A 103 -8.80 -3.62 8.90
C LEU A 103 -7.99 -4.46 9.91
N ASN A 104 -8.64 -5.40 10.58
CA ASN A 104 -7.98 -6.29 11.53
C ASN A 104 -7.11 -7.37 10.84
N ALA A 105 -7.48 -7.80 9.63
CA ALA A 105 -6.68 -8.72 8.83
C ALA A 105 -5.54 -8.01 8.04
N LEU A 106 -5.78 -6.76 7.65
CA LEU A 106 -4.88 -5.97 6.81
C LEU A 106 -4.14 -4.94 7.68
N ASN A 107 -3.07 -5.38 8.33
CA ASN A 107 -2.13 -4.50 9.04
C ASN A 107 -0.70 -5.01 8.93
N PHE A 108 0.25 -4.10 9.11
CA PHE A 108 1.67 -4.42 9.14
C PHE A 108 2.10 -4.84 10.55
N LYS A 109 2.96 -5.85 10.60
CA LYS A 109 3.46 -6.48 11.84
C LYS A 109 4.97 -6.70 11.76
N SER A 110 5.69 -5.73 11.18
CA SER A 110 7.14 -5.69 11.05
C SER A 110 7.89 -5.95 12.37
N ALA A 111 7.28 -5.64 13.51
CA ALA A 111 7.81 -5.82 14.84
C ALA A 111 6.71 -6.13 15.88
N ASP A 112 7.12 -6.55 17.09
CA ASP A 112 6.23 -6.90 18.20
C ASP A 112 5.30 -5.73 18.56
N PRO A 113 3.97 -5.87 18.38
CA PRO A 113 3.04 -4.78 18.63
C PRO A 113 2.78 -4.52 20.13
N THR A 114 3.21 -5.41 21.02
CA THR A 114 3.07 -5.22 22.47
C THR A 114 4.10 -4.21 23.02
N ASP A 115 5.22 -4.03 22.33
CA ASP A 115 6.29 -3.10 22.66
C ASP A 115 6.08 -1.70 22.01
N PRO A 116 6.26 -0.58 22.73
CA PRO A 116 6.19 0.76 22.14
C PRO A 116 7.07 0.98 20.90
N THR A 117 8.29 0.44 20.88
CA THR A 117 9.19 0.57 19.71
C THR A 117 8.67 -0.25 18.54
N GLY A 118 8.22 -1.48 18.78
CA GLY A 118 7.61 -2.30 17.74
C GLY A 118 6.35 -1.68 17.13
N ARG A 119 5.48 -1.06 17.93
CA ARG A 119 4.34 -0.28 17.41
C ARG A 119 4.76 0.90 16.55
N ALA A 120 5.82 1.61 16.94
CA ALA A 120 6.34 2.71 16.14
C ALA A 120 6.86 2.21 14.78
N THR A 121 7.57 1.08 14.76
CA THR A 121 8.05 0.42 13.53
C THR A 121 6.88 0.03 12.63
N ASN A 122 5.84 -0.63 13.16
CA ASN A 122 4.67 -1.03 12.38
C ASN A 122 3.97 0.18 11.74
N ASN A 123 3.78 1.26 12.51
CA ASN A 123 3.21 2.51 11.99
C ASN A 123 4.10 3.19 10.94
N ALA A 124 5.43 3.12 11.11
CA ALA A 124 6.39 3.65 10.14
C ALA A 124 6.33 2.85 8.83
N THR A 125 6.31 1.52 8.88
CA THR A 125 6.12 0.65 7.71
C THR A 125 4.81 0.95 6.99
N ALA A 126 3.71 1.11 7.74
CA ALA A 126 2.42 1.45 7.17
C ALA A 126 2.43 2.82 6.45
N THR A 127 3.10 3.81 7.04
CA THR A 127 3.27 5.14 6.45
C THR A 127 4.14 5.10 5.20
N GLU A 128 5.24 4.37 5.25
CA GLU A 128 6.13 4.14 4.11
C GLU A 128 5.36 3.47 2.96
N ALA A 129 4.64 2.38 3.23
CA ALA A 129 3.82 1.67 2.26
C ALA A 129 2.84 2.64 1.58
N PHE A 130 2.05 3.36 2.36
CA PHE A 130 1.07 4.31 1.82
C PHE A 130 1.72 5.38 0.93
N ASN A 131 2.82 5.98 1.38
CA ASN A 131 3.51 7.04 0.64
C ASN A 131 4.13 6.51 -0.66
N VAL A 132 4.77 5.35 -0.64
CA VAL A 132 5.39 4.77 -1.83
C VAL A 132 4.34 4.25 -2.82
N CYS A 133 3.33 3.54 -2.33
CA CYS A 133 2.29 2.93 -3.14
C CYS A 133 1.40 3.98 -3.82
N SER A 134 1.10 5.09 -3.16
CA SER A 134 0.33 6.20 -3.76
C SER A 134 1.05 6.88 -4.93
N LEU A 135 2.38 6.79 -4.99
CA LEU A 135 3.21 7.31 -6.08
C LEU A 135 3.48 6.29 -7.20
N SER A 136 2.95 5.06 -7.10
CA SER A 136 3.18 3.99 -8.08
C SER A 136 2.41 4.14 -9.39
N GLY A 137 1.36 4.97 -9.39
CA GLY A 137 0.40 5.05 -10.50
C GLY A 137 -0.52 3.82 -10.64
N VAL A 138 -0.38 2.81 -9.78
CA VAL A 138 -1.23 1.62 -9.76
C VAL A 138 -2.35 1.82 -8.74
N LYS A 139 -3.59 2.06 -9.21
CA LYS A 139 -4.75 2.35 -8.35
C LYS A 139 -4.95 1.31 -7.24
N PHE A 140 -4.75 0.04 -7.56
CA PHE A 140 -4.87 -1.05 -6.59
C PHE A 140 -3.87 -0.93 -5.43
N TYR A 141 -2.62 -0.54 -5.69
CA TYR A 141 -1.61 -0.37 -4.65
C TYR A 141 -1.94 0.77 -3.68
N THR A 142 -2.48 1.88 -4.19
CA THR A 142 -2.99 2.93 -3.31
C THR A 142 -4.15 2.42 -2.45
N GLN A 143 -5.13 1.72 -3.05
CA GLN A 143 -6.30 1.22 -2.31
C GLN A 143 -5.91 0.22 -1.23
N ILE A 144 -5.04 -0.74 -1.54
CA ILE A 144 -4.64 -1.74 -0.54
C ILE A 144 -3.76 -1.12 0.54
N SER A 145 -2.82 -0.24 0.18
CA SER A 145 -1.95 0.42 1.17
C SER A 145 -2.71 1.35 2.11
N SER A 146 -3.82 1.97 1.67
CA SER A 146 -4.67 2.77 2.55
C SER A 146 -5.39 1.90 3.58
N LEU A 147 -5.90 0.74 3.18
CA LEU A 147 -6.51 -0.23 4.10
C LEU A 147 -5.50 -0.72 5.13
N PHE A 148 -4.30 -1.08 4.69
CA PHE A 148 -3.21 -1.47 5.59
C PHE A 148 -2.79 -0.34 6.53
N LYS A 149 -2.77 0.90 6.05
CA LYS A 149 -2.44 2.08 6.88
C LYS A 149 -3.47 2.26 8.00
N ILE A 150 -4.75 2.31 7.65
CA ILE A 150 -5.85 2.45 8.61
C ILE A 150 -5.87 1.26 9.57
N GLY A 151 -5.72 0.03 9.06
CA GLY A 151 -5.74 -1.20 9.84
C GLY A 151 -4.58 -1.29 10.83
N THR A 152 -3.39 -0.85 10.41
CA THR A 152 -2.21 -0.77 11.30
C THR A 152 -2.43 0.27 12.38
N GLU A 153 -2.89 1.47 12.03
CA GLU A 153 -3.11 2.54 13.01
C GLU A 153 -4.08 2.11 14.12
N VAL A 154 -5.24 1.58 13.75
CA VAL A 154 -6.25 1.16 14.74
C VAL A 154 -5.77 -0.06 15.54
N SER A 155 -5.08 -1.01 14.91
CA SER A 155 -4.52 -2.17 15.62
C SER A 155 -3.46 -1.73 16.63
N MET A 156 -2.57 -0.79 16.28
CA MET A 156 -1.54 -0.29 17.20
C MET A 156 -2.15 0.50 18.37
N LEU A 157 -3.31 1.15 18.19
CA LEU A 157 -4.06 1.77 19.28
C LEU A 157 -4.63 0.73 20.25
N VAL A 158 -5.13 -0.41 19.74
CA VAL A 158 -5.57 -1.53 20.60
C VAL A 158 -4.43 -2.01 21.48
N TYR A 159 -3.27 -2.32 20.90
CA TYR A 159 -2.13 -2.77 21.71
C TYR A 159 -1.60 -1.71 22.66
N LYS A 160 -1.60 -0.43 22.26
CA LYS A 160 -1.22 0.69 23.14
C LYS A 160 -2.12 0.76 24.38
N ASN A 161 -3.40 0.42 24.24
CA ASN A 161 -4.40 0.54 25.30
C ASN A 161 -4.67 -0.79 26.03
N GLY A 162 -3.69 -1.71 26.04
CA GLY A 162 -3.77 -2.94 26.83
C GLY A 162 -4.51 -4.08 26.14
N GLY A 163 -4.51 -4.10 24.79
CA GLY A 163 -5.04 -5.19 23.97
C GLY A 163 -4.40 -6.57 24.27
N PRO A 164 -4.70 -7.60 23.46
CA PRO A 164 -4.68 -9.00 23.90
C PRO A 164 -3.28 -9.66 23.98
N GLY A 165 -2.26 -8.94 24.45
CA GLY A 165 -0.95 -9.50 24.80
C GLY A 165 -0.19 -10.13 23.63
N GLY A 166 -0.41 -9.64 22.40
CA GLY A 166 0.24 -10.13 21.19
C GLY A 166 -0.63 -11.03 20.30
N ALA A 167 -1.85 -11.37 20.74
CA ALA A 167 -2.85 -11.97 19.87
C ALA A 167 -3.45 -10.93 18.90
N THR A 168 -4.04 -11.39 17.79
CA THR A 168 -4.80 -10.51 16.90
C THR A 168 -5.96 -9.85 17.67
N PRO A 169 -6.14 -8.51 17.60
CA PRO A 169 -7.27 -7.81 18.19
C PRO A 169 -8.61 -8.43 17.81
N SER A 170 -9.59 -8.40 18.70
CA SER A 170 -10.98 -8.70 18.37
C SER A 170 -11.66 -7.52 17.66
N GLU A 171 -12.78 -7.79 16.98
CA GLU A 171 -13.57 -6.73 16.33
C GLU A 171 -14.02 -5.66 17.34
N ASP A 172 -14.42 -6.07 18.54
CA ASP A 172 -14.88 -5.16 19.60
C ASP A 172 -13.75 -4.28 20.15
N GLU A 173 -12.54 -4.84 20.30
CA GLU A 173 -11.36 -4.06 20.69
C GLU A 173 -11.02 -3.02 19.62
N ILE A 174 -11.07 -3.39 18.34
CA ILE A 174 -10.85 -2.44 17.24
C ILE A 174 -11.94 -1.35 17.25
N LYS A 175 -13.22 -1.73 17.36
CA LYS A 175 -14.36 -0.80 17.44
C LYS A 175 -14.18 0.24 18.55
N ALA A 176 -13.75 -0.21 19.73
CA ALA A 176 -13.51 0.66 20.88
C ALA A 176 -12.39 1.69 20.63
N GLN A 177 -11.47 1.43 19.71
CA GLN A 177 -10.33 2.32 19.42
C GLN A 177 -10.49 3.22 18.20
N ILE A 178 -11.47 2.99 17.34
CA ILE A 178 -11.71 3.83 16.14
C ILE A 178 -11.83 5.32 16.52
N GLY A 179 -12.53 5.64 17.61
CA GLY A 179 -12.69 7.02 18.08
C GLY A 179 -11.35 7.72 18.41
N ASN A 180 -10.34 6.95 18.81
CA ASN A 180 -9.03 7.43 19.24
C ASN A 180 -8.02 7.58 18.09
N MET A 181 -8.39 7.22 16.86
CA MET A 181 -7.52 7.45 15.70
C MET A 181 -7.28 8.94 15.48
N ASP A 182 -6.19 9.31 14.80
CA ASP A 182 -5.96 10.70 14.43
C ASP A 182 -6.82 11.05 13.21
N SER A 183 -7.79 11.94 13.39
CA SER A 183 -8.71 12.32 12.31
C SER A 183 -8.01 13.04 11.17
N VAL A 184 -7.00 13.87 11.44
CA VAL A 184 -6.25 14.57 10.39
C VAL A 184 -5.49 13.56 9.53
N GLN A 185 -4.85 12.58 10.18
CA GLN A 185 -4.14 11.51 9.46
C GLN A 185 -5.10 10.66 8.64
N LEU A 186 -6.22 10.23 9.24
CA LEU A 186 -7.26 9.47 8.53
C LEU A 186 -7.81 10.22 7.32
N GLY A 187 -8.18 11.49 7.49
CA GLY A 187 -8.68 12.30 6.38
C GLY A 187 -7.63 12.52 5.29
N THR A 188 -6.35 12.61 5.66
CA THR A 188 -5.24 12.67 4.69
C THR A 188 -5.13 11.38 3.87
N VAL A 189 -5.25 10.22 4.53
CA VAL A 189 -5.25 8.90 3.86
C VAL A 189 -6.43 8.78 2.92
N VAL A 190 -7.63 9.11 3.36
CA VAL A 190 -8.86 9.09 2.55
C VAL A 190 -8.75 10.01 1.34
N THR A 191 -8.36 11.25 1.54
CA THR A 191 -8.24 12.25 0.48
C THR A 191 -7.21 11.82 -0.58
N THR A 192 -6.03 11.40 -0.14
CA THR A 192 -4.98 10.92 -1.05
C THR A 192 -5.44 9.67 -1.81
N THR A 193 -6.11 8.73 -1.14
CA THR A 193 -6.61 7.51 -1.78
C THR A 193 -7.67 7.83 -2.82
N TYR A 194 -8.62 8.69 -2.49
CA TYR A 194 -9.68 9.11 -3.40
C TYR A 194 -9.09 9.78 -4.66
N ASN A 195 -8.17 10.72 -4.47
CA ASN A 195 -7.56 11.48 -5.57
C ASN A 195 -6.68 10.64 -6.49
N THR A 196 -6.04 9.59 -5.97
CA THR A 196 -5.08 8.78 -6.76
C THR A 196 -5.69 7.49 -7.31
N ALA A 197 -6.75 6.95 -6.70
CA ALA A 197 -7.28 5.63 -7.05
C ALA A 197 -8.78 5.59 -7.36
N CYS A 198 -9.54 6.65 -7.08
CA CYS A 198 -10.99 6.68 -7.27
C CYS A 198 -11.46 7.62 -8.39
N GLN A 199 -10.53 8.26 -9.09
CA GLN A 199 -10.81 8.93 -10.36
C GLN A 199 -11.04 7.87 -11.45
N ASP A 200 -12.01 8.08 -12.34
CA ASP A 200 -12.31 7.23 -13.50
C ASP A 200 -12.50 5.73 -13.19
N ILE A 201 -13.56 5.41 -12.45
CA ILE A 201 -13.88 4.05 -11.98
C ILE A 201 -14.93 3.30 -12.82
N GLU A 202 -15.32 3.80 -13.99
CA GLU A 202 -16.39 3.21 -14.82
C GLU A 202 -16.15 1.73 -15.14
N LYS A 203 -14.89 1.38 -15.45
CA LYS A 203 -14.45 0.02 -15.77
C LYS A 203 -13.90 -0.75 -14.57
N ALA A 204 -13.95 -0.18 -13.37
CA ALA A 204 -13.46 -0.84 -12.16
C ALA A 204 -14.42 -1.93 -11.70
N SER A 205 -13.92 -2.82 -10.83
CA SER A 205 -14.74 -3.84 -10.16
C SER A 205 -15.83 -3.20 -9.30
N ASP A 206 -16.91 -3.93 -9.01
CA ASP A 206 -17.98 -3.45 -8.13
C ASP A 206 -17.47 -3.15 -6.72
N ALA A 207 -16.52 -3.95 -6.21
CA ALA A 207 -15.87 -3.70 -4.93
C ALA A 207 -15.13 -2.35 -4.95
N THR A 208 -14.36 -2.08 -6.01
CA THR A 208 -13.67 -0.79 -6.18
C THR A 208 -14.67 0.37 -6.28
N LYS A 209 -15.77 0.20 -7.01
CA LYS A 209 -16.80 1.23 -7.14
C LYS A 209 -17.45 1.56 -5.80
N LYS A 210 -17.81 0.54 -5.01
CA LYS A 210 -18.37 0.71 -3.66
C LYS A 210 -17.37 1.39 -2.73
N TYR A 211 -16.13 0.91 -2.69
CA TYR A 211 -15.06 1.51 -1.89
C TYR A 211 -14.87 3.01 -2.24
N CYS A 212 -14.79 3.32 -3.53
CA CYS A 212 -14.61 4.70 -3.98
C CYS A 212 -15.84 5.58 -3.75
N ALA A 213 -17.06 5.02 -3.78
CA ALA A 213 -18.27 5.74 -3.43
C ALA A 213 -18.30 6.12 -1.93
N GLU A 214 -17.87 5.22 -1.05
CA GLU A 214 -17.73 5.52 0.38
C GLU A 214 -16.72 6.66 0.61
N LEU A 215 -15.53 6.57 0.01
CA LEU A 215 -14.53 7.65 0.13
C LEU A 215 -15.05 8.97 -0.45
N LYS A 216 -15.75 8.92 -1.59
CA LYS A 216 -16.36 10.10 -2.21
C LYS A 216 -17.33 10.80 -1.27
N SER A 217 -18.20 10.04 -0.58
CA SER A 217 -19.17 10.61 0.36
C SER A 217 -18.51 11.36 1.52
N ALA A 218 -17.31 10.93 1.95
CA ALA A 218 -16.55 11.63 2.97
C ALA A 218 -15.85 12.88 2.41
N VAL A 219 -15.26 12.80 1.23
CA VAL A 219 -14.48 13.89 0.60
C VAL A 219 -15.38 15.02 0.07
N GLU A 220 -16.60 14.73 -0.37
CA GLU A 220 -17.53 15.73 -0.91
C GLU A 220 -18.48 16.33 0.15
N ASN A 221 -18.28 16.01 1.44
CA ASN A 221 -19.05 16.63 2.52
C ASN A 221 -18.80 18.16 2.55
N PRO A 222 -19.82 19.02 2.76
CA PRO A 222 -19.67 20.46 2.97
C PRO A 222 -18.59 20.90 3.98
N ASN A 223 -18.21 20.04 4.93
CA ASN A 223 -17.14 20.29 5.92
C ASN A 223 -15.79 19.61 5.57
N ALA A 224 -15.50 19.34 4.29
CA ALA A 224 -14.33 18.58 3.80
C ALA A 224 -12.96 19.22 4.12
N THR A 225 -12.58 19.19 5.39
CA THR A 225 -11.22 19.35 5.89
C THR A 225 -10.65 17.96 6.20
N PRO A 226 -9.32 17.77 6.25
CA PRO A 226 -8.75 16.49 6.68
C PRO A 226 -9.33 16.02 8.03
N GLN A 227 -9.52 16.93 8.99
CA GLN A 227 -10.18 16.62 10.25
C GLN A 227 -11.60 16.08 10.05
N GLY A 228 -12.46 16.82 9.34
CA GLY A 228 -13.87 16.43 9.12
C GLY A 228 -14.04 15.13 8.32
N ILE A 229 -13.18 14.91 7.32
CA ILE A 229 -13.16 13.66 6.54
C ILE A 229 -12.79 12.47 7.45
N GLY A 230 -11.77 12.64 8.29
CA GLY A 230 -11.37 11.61 9.24
C GLY A 230 -12.42 11.34 10.31
N ASP A 231 -13.06 12.39 10.82
CA ASP A 231 -14.17 12.27 11.77
C ASP A 231 -15.35 11.51 11.15
N CYS A 232 -15.71 11.79 9.89
CA CYS A 232 -16.74 11.00 9.23
C CYS A 232 -16.33 9.54 9.06
N LEU A 233 -15.10 9.27 8.61
CA LEU A 233 -14.65 7.89 8.43
C LEU A 233 -14.70 7.10 9.74
N LYS A 234 -14.33 7.72 10.87
CA LYS A 234 -14.45 7.09 12.20
C LYS A 234 -15.88 6.67 12.50
N GLU A 235 -16.85 7.53 12.25
CA GLU A 235 -18.25 7.20 12.48
C GLU A 235 -18.74 6.14 11.50
N LYS A 236 -18.38 6.21 10.21
CA LYS A 236 -18.68 5.16 9.21
C LYS A 236 -18.09 3.79 9.56
N LEU A 237 -16.91 3.77 10.17
CA LEU A 237 -16.29 2.51 10.60
C LEU A 237 -17.02 1.91 11.81
N LYS A 238 -17.64 2.72 12.67
CA LYS A 238 -18.47 2.25 13.79
C LYS A 238 -19.88 1.86 13.34
N ASP A 239 -20.46 2.64 12.44
CA ASP A 239 -21.80 2.53 11.90
C ASP A 239 -21.76 2.73 10.37
N PRO A 240 -21.83 1.66 9.56
CA PRO A 240 -21.79 1.75 8.10
C PRO A 240 -22.87 2.65 7.49
N ASP A 241 -24.01 2.80 8.17
CA ASP A 241 -25.14 3.62 7.71
C ASP A 241 -24.98 5.11 8.08
N TYR A 242 -23.90 5.48 8.78
CA TYR A 242 -23.62 6.86 9.14
C TYR A 242 -23.44 7.74 7.89
N ILE A 243 -24.15 8.86 7.88
CA ILE A 243 -24.09 9.89 6.84
C ILE A 243 -23.19 11.02 7.33
N CYS A 244 -22.12 11.31 6.59
CA CYS A 244 -21.26 12.46 6.87
C CYS A 244 -22.09 13.77 6.82
N THR A 245 -22.10 14.53 7.90
CA THR A 245 -22.77 15.85 7.99
C THR A 245 -21.78 17.01 8.02
#